data_AF-A0A2H6NI83-F1
#
_entry.id   AF-A0A2H6NI83-F1
#
_cell.length_a   1.000
_cell.length_b   1.000
_cell.length_c   1.000
_cell.angle_alpha   90.00
_cell.angle_beta   90.00
_cell.angle_gamma   90.00
#
_symmetry.space_group_name_H-M   'P 1'
#
loop_
_entity.id
_entity.type
_entity.pdbx_description
1 polymer ?
#
loop_
_entity_poly.entity_id
_entity_poly.type
_entity_poly.pdbx_seq_one_letter_code
_entity_poly.pdbx_strand_id
1 'polypeptide(L)'
;VGWFLEQTPSTNALVRTTTAITMFHAGIKSNVIPPKADATVNFRIHSSQTVEEILEILDKTINDKRVKIEVMDTFDPPHISPWDDQTFAVRVFRQTILDVFPDVASVVPGICVGNT
;
A
#
# COMPACT_ATOMS: atom_id res chain seq x y z
N VAL A 1 -2.82 12.57 14.94
CA VAL A 1 -2.00 11.34 14.89
C VAL A 1 -1.35 11.10 13.53
N GLY A 2 -2.08 11.25 12.41
CA GLY A 2 -1.54 11.09 11.05
C GLY A 2 -0.25 11.88 10.79
N TRP A 3 -0.26 13.20 10.99
CA TRP A 3 0.93 14.06 10.79
C TRP A 3 2.20 13.57 11.50
N PHE A 4 2.09 13.00 12.70
CA PHE A 4 3.25 12.47 13.43
C PHE A 4 3.77 11.17 12.78
N LEU A 5 2.86 10.27 12.39
CA LEU A 5 3.20 9.03 11.70
C LEU A 5 3.77 9.27 10.29
N GLU A 6 3.44 10.39 9.66
CA GLU A 6 3.96 10.73 8.34
C GLU A 6 5.44 11.14 8.34
N GLN A 7 6.01 11.49 9.50
CA GLN A 7 7.39 11.99 9.58
C GLN A 7 8.45 10.90 9.35
N THR A 8 8.11 9.63 9.60
CA THR A 8 9.06 8.52 9.37
C THR A 8 8.55 7.59 8.26
N PRO A 9 9.41 7.18 7.30
CA PRO A 9 8.97 6.40 6.14
C PRO A 9 8.21 5.10 6.49
N SER A 10 8.63 4.41 7.54
CA SER A 10 8.02 3.15 7.98
C SER A 10 6.59 3.33 8.49
N THR A 11 6.36 4.33 9.35
CA THR A 11 5.02 4.63 9.85
C THR A 11 4.16 5.35 8.83
N ASN A 12 4.78 6.04 7.89
CA ASN A 12 4.08 6.76 6.85
C ASN A 12 3.32 5.82 5.91
N ALA A 13 3.90 4.67 5.59
CA ALA A 13 3.25 3.66 4.77
C ALA A 13 2.00 3.03 5.42
N LEU A 14 1.79 3.21 6.72
CA LEU A 14 0.59 2.74 7.43
C LEU A 14 -0.63 3.65 7.23
N VAL A 15 -0.43 4.92 6.88
CA VAL A 15 -1.49 5.94 6.92
C VAL A 15 -1.90 6.47 5.55
N ARG A 16 -1.25 6.01 4.47
CA ARG A 16 -1.54 6.43 3.09
C ARG A 16 -1.20 5.36 2.07
N THR A 17 -1.84 5.45 0.91
CA THR A 17 -1.45 4.69 -0.27
C THR A 17 -0.04 5.10 -0.72
N THR A 18 0.81 4.12 -1.02
CA THR A 18 2.17 4.36 -1.51
C THR A 18 2.33 3.89 -2.94
N THR A 19 3.25 4.53 -3.66
CA THR A 19 3.50 4.29 -5.08
C THR A 19 5.00 4.07 -5.29
N ALA A 20 5.35 3.12 -6.15
CA ALA A 20 6.74 2.82 -6.47
C ALA A 20 6.87 2.49 -7.96
N ILE A 21 7.76 3.20 -8.67
CA ILE A 21 8.12 2.85 -10.05
C ILE A 21 9.08 1.66 -9.99
N THR A 22 8.68 0.54 -10.57
CA THR A 22 9.47 -0.70 -10.56
C THR A 22 10.26 -0.88 -11.85
N MET A 23 9.74 -0.39 -12.97
CA MET A 23 10.42 -0.42 -14.27
C MET A 23 10.17 0.88 -15.02
N PHE A 24 11.19 1.39 -15.70
CA PHE A 24 11.10 2.56 -16.56
C PHE A 24 11.97 2.37 -17.80
N HIS A 25 11.38 2.48 -18.98
CA HIS A 25 12.04 2.33 -20.27
C HIS A 25 11.76 3.54 -21.15
N ALA A 26 12.80 4.22 -21.61
CA ALA A 26 12.68 5.33 -22.55
C ALA A 26 13.95 5.47 -23.42
N GLY A 27 13.76 5.57 -24.73
CA GLY A 27 14.86 5.78 -25.67
C GLY A 27 15.69 4.55 -25.99
N ILE A 28 16.50 4.70 -27.04
CA ILE A 28 17.32 3.62 -27.59
C ILE A 28 18.78 4.07 -27.73
N LYS A 29 19.02 5.37 -27.96
CA LYS A 29 20.35 5.98 -28.14
C LYS A 29 20.37 7.35 -27.48
N SER A 30 21.56 7.80 -27.08
CA SER A 30 21.77 9.07 -26.36
C SER A 30 21.45 10.33 -27.16
N ASN A 31 21.44 10.24 -28.49
CA ASN A 31 21.22 11.37 -29.41
C ASN A 31 19.92 11.27 -30.22
N VAL A 32 18.98 10.43 -29.80
CA VAL A 32 17.69 10.24 -30.48
C VAL A 32 16.57 10.58 -29.51
N ILE A 33 15.64 11.43 -29.96
CA ILE A 33 14.43 11.73 -29.18
C ILE A 33 13.57 10.45 -29.12
N PRO A 34 13.23 9.95 -27.93
CA PRO A 34 12.45 8.73 -27.79
C PRO A 34 11.03 8.92 -28.33
N PRO A 35 10.52 8.02 -29.18
CA PRO A 35 9.14 8.07 -29.64
C PRO A 35 8.14 7.55 -28.59
N LYS A 36 8.60 6.79 -27.59
CA LYS A 36 7.79 6.16 -26.53
C LYS A 36 8.58 6.07 -25.22
N ALA A 37 7.86 6.16 -24.12
CA ALA A 37 8.32 5.80 -22.79
C ALA A 37 7.28 4.89 -22.12
N ASP A 38 7.75 3.90 -21.37
CA ASP A 38 6.93 2.93 -20.65
C ASP A 38 7.38 2.88 -19.18
N ALA A 39 6.42 2.86 -18.26
CA ALA A 39 6.68 2.76 -16.82
C ALA A 39 5.74 1.75 -16.17
N THR A 40 6.27 0.91 -15.30
CA THR A 40 5.48 0.02 -14.44
C THR A 40 5.52 0.58 -13.03
N VAL A 41 4.33 0.76 -12.45
CA VAL A 41 4.16 1.37 -11.13
C VAL A 41 3.39 0.40 -10.25
N ASN A 42 3.93 0.09 -9.08
CA ASN A 42 3.28 -0.69 -8.05
C ASN A 42 2.60 0.24 -7.04
N PHE A 43 1.32 -0.01 -6.79
CA PHE A 43 0.53 0.69 -5.79
C PHE A 43 0.28 -0.24 -4.61
N ARG A 44 0.57 0.24 -3.40
CA ARG A 44 0.13 -0.40 -2.15
C ARG A 44 -1.00 0.45 -1.60
N ILE A 45 -2.23 0.04 -1.93
CA ILE A 45 -3.46 0.78 -1.65
C ILE A 45 -3.81 0.66 -0.16
N HIS A 46 -4.09 1.79 0.47
CA HIS A 46 -4.57 1.86 1.85
C HIS A 46 -6.02 1.36 1.94
N SER A 47 -6.38 0.64 3.01
CA SER A 47 -7.71 0.01 3.18
C SER A 47 -8.91 0.97 3.22
N SER A 48 -8.67 2.27 3.24
CA SER A 48 -9.72 3.29 3.13
C SER A 48 -10.02 3.73 1.70
N GLN A 49 -9.27 3.23 0.71
CA GLN A 49 -9.41 3.60 -0.70
C GLN A 49 -9.69 2.37 -1.55
N THR A 50 -10.34 2.56 -2.70
CA THR A 50 -10.53 1.47 -3.67
C THR A 50 -9.61 1.62 -4.88
N VAL A 51 -9.50 0.55 -5.68
CA VAL A 51 -8.75 0.58 -6.93
C VAL A 51 -9.32 1.65 -7.88
N GLU A 52 -10.64 1.77 -7.98
CA GLU A 52 -11.31 2.74 -8.86
C GLU A 52 -10.97 4.18 -8.47
N GLU A 53 -10.98 4.49 -7.17
CA GLU A 53 -10.61 5.81 -6.68
C GLU A 53 -9.16 6.15 -7.06
N ILE A 54 -8.24 5.18 -6.97
CA ILE A 54 -6.85 5.38 -7.38
C ILE A 54 -6.75 5.62 -8.89
N LEU A 55 -7.49 4.85 -9.71
CA LEU A 55 -7.52 5.06 -11.16
C LEU A 55 -8.06 6.44 -11.54
N GLU A 56 -9.12 6.91 -10.87
CA GLU A 56 -9.62 8.27 -11.05
C GLU A 56 -8.61 9.34 -10.65
N ILE A 57 -7.91 9.14 -9.51
CA ILE A 57 -6.87 10.07 -9.06
C ILE A 57 -5.75 10.11 -10.08
N LEU A 58 -5.35 8.97 -10.66
CA LEU A 58 -4.30 8.91 -11.67
C LEU A 58 -4.71 9.64 -12.96
N ASP A 59 -5.92 9.40 -13.46
CA ASP A 59 -6.44 10.07 -14.65
C ASP A 59 -6.48 11.60 -14.46
N LYS A 60 -7.00 12.05 -13.32
CA LYS A 60 -7.05 13.48 -12.95
C LYS A 60 -5.67 14.10 -12.74
N THR A 61 -4.72 13.35 -12.17
CA THR A 61 -3.37 13.85 -11.86
C THR A 61 -2.52 13.95 -13.13
N ILE A 62 -2.62 12.96 -14.02
CA ILE A 62 -1.85 12.93 -15.28
C ILE A 62 -2.43 13.95 -16.26
N ASN A 63 -3.76 13.98 -16.40
CA ASN A 63 -4.49 14.94 -17.23
C ASN A 63 -3.91 15.12 -18.66
N ASP A 64 -3.38 14.05 -19.24
CA ASP A 64 -2.79 14.02 -20.57
C ASP A 64 -3.28 12.80 -21.33
N LYS A 65 -4.07 13.03 -22.38
CA LYS A 65 -4.67 11.98 -23.21
C LYS A 65 -3.65 11.14 -23.99
N ARG A 66 -2.39 11.57 -24.06
CA ARG A 66 -1.31 10.81 -24.71
C ARG A 66 -0.80 9.67 -23.82
N VAL A 67 -1.00 9.78 -22.51
CA VAL A 67 -0.61 8.74 -21.56
C VAL A 67 -1.71 7.69 -21.52
N LYS A 68 -1.33 6.43 -21.73
CA LYS A 68 -2.23 5.28 -21.60
C LYS A 68 -1.91 4.56 -20.30
N ILE A 69 -2.94 4.28 -19.51
CA ILE A 69 -2.83 3.54 -18.26
C ILE A 69 -3.39 2.14 -18.52
N GLU A 70 -2.59 1.12 -18.26
CA GLU A 70 -2.97 -0.29 -18.38
C GLU A 70 -2.82 -0.95 -17.01
N VAL A 71 -3.90 -1.58 -16.53
CA VAL A 71 -3.89 -2.32 -15.25
C VAL A 71 -3.36 -3.72 -15.52
N MET A 72 -2.19 -4.03 -14.98
CA MET A 72 -1.56 -5.35 -15.15
C MET A 72 -2.14 -6.41 -14.20
N ASP A 73 -2.28 -6.04 -12.93
CA ASP A 73 -2.84 -6.88 -11.87
C ASP A 73 -3.48 -5.96 -10.82
N THR A 74 -4.57 -6.39 -10.22
CA THR A 74 -5.29 -5.59 -9.22
C THR A 74 -6.06 -6.46 -8.24
N PHE A 75 -6.11 -5.99 -7.00
CA PHE A 75 -6.96 -6.50 -5.95
C PHE A 75 -7.36 -5.32 -5.06
N ASP A 76 -8.62 -5.28 -4.66
CA ASP A 76 -9.04 -4.31 -3.65
C ASP A 76 -8.38 -4.64 -2.31
N PRO A 77 -8.07 -3.61 -1.49
CA PRO A 77 -7.53 -3.87 -0.18
C PRO A 77 -8.50 -4.72 0.65
N PRO A 78 -7.98 -5.71 1.40
CA PRO A 78 -8.82 -6.59 2.17
C PRO A 78 -9.58 -5.79 3.24
N HIS A 79 -10.76 -6.30 3.62
CA HIS A 79 -11.54 -5.73 4.69
C HIS A 79 -10.73 -5.71 5.99
N ILE A 80 -10.90 -4.63 6.77
CA ILE A 80 -10.27 -4.51 8.08
C ILE A 80 -10.85 -5.57 9.00
N SER A 81 -9.99 -6.47 9.49
CA SER A 81 -10.39 -7.49 10.46
C SER A 81 -10.81 -6.85 11.79
N PRO A 82 -11.79 -7.44 12.51
CA PRO A 82 -12.09 -7.02 13.87
C PRO A 82 -10.83 -7.07 14.75
N TRP A 83 -10.60 -6.02 15.53
CA TRP A 83 -9.38 -5.83 16.33
C TRP A 83 -9.67 -5.59 17.81
N ASP A 84 -10.94 -5.55 18.18
CA ASP A 84 -11.38 -5.31 19.55
C ASP A 84 -11.25 -6.55 20.45
N ASP A 85 -11.30 -6.31 21.76
CA ASP A 85 -11.23 -7.37 22.78
C ASP A 85 -12.53 -8.19 22.86
N GLN A 86 -13.60 -7.75 22.21
CA GLN A 86 -14.87 -8.48 22.12
C GLN A 86 -14.76 -9.64 21.12
N THR A 87 -13.85 -9.52 20.16
CA THR A 87 -13.57 -10.54 19.16
C THR A 87 -12.87 -11.75 19.78
N PHE A 88 -13.51 -12.91 19.70
CA PHE A 88 -12.99 -14.17 20.26
C PHE A 88 -11.58 -14.50 19.78
N ALA A 89 -11.33 -14.39 18.47
CA ALA A 89 -10.03 -14.70 17.88
C ALA A 89 -8.91 -13.80 18.45
N VAL A 90 -9.15 -12.50 18.61
CA VAL A 90 -8.19 -11.54 19.18
C VAL A 90 -7.81 -11.95 20.61
N ARG A 91 -8.79 -12.34 21.43
CA ARG A 91 -8.52 -12.83 22.80
C ARG A 91 -7.70 -14.10 22.81
N VAL A 92 -8.05 -15.08 21.97
CA VAL A 92 -7.32 -16.36 21.89
C VAL A 92 -5.88 -16.15 21.48
N PHE A 93 -5.62 -15.36 20.44
CA PHE A 93 -4.26 -15.05 20.00
C PHE A 93 -3.48 -14.30 21.08
N ARG A 94 -4.07 -13.26 21.70
CA ARG A 94 -3.41 -12.52 22.78
C ARG A 94 -3.03 -13.44 23.94
N GLN A 95 -3.96 -14.24 24.44
CA GLN A 95 -3.71 -15.13 25.57
C GLN A 95 -2.62 -16.16 25.24
N THR A 96 -2.72 -16.80 24.06
CA THR A 96 -1.77 -17.82 23.63
C THR A 96 -0.35 -17.25 23.51
N ILE A 97 -0.20 -16.05 22.95
CA ILE A 97 1.11 -15.40 22.82
C ILE A 97 1.69 -15.07 24.20
N LEU A 98 0.88 -14.55 25.13
CA LEU A 98 1.34 -14.25 26.49
C LEU A 98 1.70 -15.52 27.28
N ASP A 99 0.97 -16.62 27.07
CA ASP A 99 1.25 -17.89 27.73
C ASP A 99 2.54 -18.55 27.20
N VAL A 100 2.79 -18.46 25.89
CA VAL A 100 3.95 -19.09 25.23
C VAL A 100 5.23 -18.24 25.36
N PHE A 101 5.10 -16.91 25.43
CA PHE A 101 6.23 -15.98 25.49
C PHE A 101 6.18 -15.11 26.75
N PRO A 102 6.68 -15.60 27.91
CA PRO A 102 6.58 -14.91 29.19
C PRO A 102 7.28 -13.54 29.25
N ASP A 103 8.24 -13.29 28.38
CA ASP A 103 8.98 -12.02 28.28
C ASP A 103 8.18 -10.93 27.53
N VAL A 104 7.06 -11.28 26.90
CA VAL A 104 6.19 -10.32 26.19
C VAL A 104 5.24 -9.67 27.19
N ALA A 105 5.43 -8.37 27.44
CA ALA A 105 4.60 -7.62 28.38
C ALA A 105 3.19 -7.32 27.86
N SER A 106 3.00 -7.23 26.54
CA SER A 106 1.70 -6.90 25.92
C SER A 106 1.64 -7.30 24.46
N VAL A 107 0.43 -7.59 23.97
CA VAL A 107 0.15 -7.92 22.57
C VAL A 107 -0.93 -6.98 22.06
N VAL A 108 -0.59 -6.22 21.01
CA VAL A 108 -1.46 -5.20 20.41
C VAL A 108 -1.64 -5.53 18.91
N PRO A 109 -2.87 -5.45 18.38
CA PRO A 109 -3.10 -5.59 16.94
C PRO A 109 -2.30 -4.54 16.14
N GLY A 110 -1.80 -4.95 14.97
CA GLY A 110 -1.07 -4.08 14.07
C GLY A 110 -1.50 -4.29 12.61
N ILE A 111 -1.27 -3.28 11.79
CA ILE A 111 -1.47 -3.37 10.34
C ILE A 111 -0.14 -3.78 9.70
N CYS A 112 -0.17 -4.78 8.82
CA CYS A 112 0.98 -5.17 8.03
C CYS A 112 1.09 -4.30 6.78
N VAL A 113 2.24 -3.66 6.57
CA VAL A 113 2.55 -2.96 5.32
C VAL A 113 3.15 -3.97 4.35
N GLY A 114 2.29 -4.65 3.60
CA GLY A 114 2.69 -5.63 2.60
C GLY A 114 1.60 -6.64 2.33
N ASN A 115 1.29 -6.82 1.05
CA ASN A 115 0.56 -8.00 0.58
C ASN A 115 1.61 -9.03 0.16
N THR A 116 1.56 -10.22 0.76
CA THR A 116 2.42 -11.37 0.38
C THR A 116 1.64 -12.25 -0.58
#